data_AF-R7HVN4-F1
#
_entry.id   AF-R7HVN4-F1
#
_cell.length_a   1.000
_cell.length_b   1.000
_cell.length_c   1.000
_cell.angle_alpha   90.00
_cell.angle_beta   90.00
_cell.angle_gamma   90.00
#
_symmetry.space_group_name_H-M   'P 1'
#
loop_
_entity.id
_entity.type
_entity.pdbx_description
1 polymer ?
#
loop_
_entity_poly.entity_id
_entity_poly.type
_entity_poly.pdbx_seq_one_letter_code
_entity_poly.pdbx_strand_id
1 'polypeptide(L)'
;MSLVIDSNLEYLQNILHISKVTFEEKYANMSVDEIIEAEAASGNQQAIELAQELTTNTSLVMELFDLADTNNKYMILRELTAQQLEVFLPEMEEKDLLQGLFFFTQDKLMKMLEELPAEQLVNTAFELFSQEEIVQLMPEEQLDKFLTSTDIDKNKILKHMQSIPPEYVAQVLEQITGESHENMDSIDLSKEFGELNPLEYQDALKAFQPTQKQQLVLSLGKEHEEWFQLFDAHAYTTIMNREKQQPEVVKAMSVIEPEYIQNMITELPNDLLSLVITQMDTEKFTEILMDEFPEVIAEIIMK
;
A
#
# COMPACT_ATOMS: atom_id res chain seq x y z
N MET A 1 -0.08 -3.74 -32.79
CA MET A 1 -1.39 -4.41 -32.96
C MET A 1 -2.43 -3.31 -32.92
N SER A 2 -3.52 -3.39 -33.66
CA SER A 2 -4.51 -2.30 -33.66
C SER A 2 -5.38 -2.40 -32.40
N LEU A 3 -5.48 -1.31 -31.63
CA LEU A 3 -6.49 -1.13 -30.58
C LEU A 3 -7.89 -1.38 -31.15
N VAL A 4 -8.67 -2.26 -30.51
CA VAL A 4 -10.07 -2.55 -30.82
C VAL A 4 -10.85 -2.48 -29.52
N ILE A 5 -11.79 -1.55 -29.43
CA ILE A 5 -12.71 -1.39 -28.30
C ILE A 5 -14.15 -1.38 -28.79
N ASP A 6 -15.06 -1.88 -27.95
CA ASP A 6 -16.47 -1.90 -28.28
C ASP A 6 -17.05 -0.48 -28.17
N SER A 7 -17.81 -0.07 -29.19
CA SER A 7 -18.47 1.25 -29.23
C SER A 7 -19.98 1.10 -29.08
N ASN A 8 -20.63 2.04 -28.41
CA ASN A 8 -22.07 2.07 -28.23
C ASN A 8 -22.76 2.61 -29.49
N LEU A 9 -22.94 1.73 -30.48
CA LEU A 9 -23.56 2.07 -31.76
C LEU A 9 -25.02 2.51 -31.62
N GLU A 10 -25.74 2.04 -30.58
CA GLU A 10 -27.10 2.50 -30.28
C GLU A 10 -27.10 3.96 -29.79
N TYR A 11 -26.14 4.33 -28.95
CA TYR A 11 -25.94 5.70 -28.52
C TYR A 11 -25.57 6.62 -29.69
N LEU A 12 -24.64 6.20 -30.54
CA LEU A 12 -24.26 6.93 -31.77
C LEU A 12 -25.47 7.13 -32.69
N GLN A 13 -26.27 6.08 -32.91
CA GLN A 13 -27.48 6.14 -33.72
C GLN A 13 -28.47 7.19 -33.18
N ASN A 14 -28.64 7.26 -31.85
CA ASN A 14 -29.55 8.20 -31.21
C ASN A 14 -29.09 9.66 -31.34
N ILE A 15 -27.78 9.93 -31.17
CA ILE A 15 -27.20 11.28 -31.30
C ILE A 15 -27.31 11.77 -32.74
N LEU A 16 -26.95 10.93 -33.71
CA LEU A 16 -26.96 11.30 -35.13
C LEU A 16 -28.38 11.31 -35.73
N HIS A 17 -29.40 10.93 -34.95
CA HIS A 17 -30.79 10.78 -35.37
C HIS A 17 -30.97 9.89 -36.60
N ILE A 18 -30.19 8.81 -36.67
CA ILE A 18 -30.21 7.87 -37.79
C ILE A 18 -31.29 6.80 -37.53
N SER A 19 -32.04 6.43 -38.56
CA SER A 19 -33.01 5.35 -38.43
C SER A 19 -32.30 4.00 -38.30
N LYS A 20 -32.85 3.08 -37.50
CA LYS A 20 -32.28 1.75 -37.30
C LYS A 20 -32.05 0.99 -38.62
N VAL A 21 -32.98 1.12 -39.56
CA VAL A 21 -32.87 0.53 -40.90
C VAL A 21 -31.67 1.09 -41.66
N THR A 22 -31.46 2.41 -41.64
CA THR A 22 -30.33 3.05 -42.31
C THR A 22 -29.01 2.62 -41.69
N PHE A 23 -28.97 2.49 -40.36
CA PHE A 23 -27.78 2.07 -39.64
C PHE A 23 -27.40 0.62 -39.97
N GLU A 24 -28.37 -0.30 -39.95
CA GLU A 24 -28.16 -1.71 -40.30
C GLU A 24 -27.79 -1.92 -41.78
N GLU A 25 -28.34 -1.13 -42.70
CA GLU A 25 -28.09 -1.30 -44.14
C GLU A 25 -26.79 -0.64 -44.62
N LYS A 26 -26.39 0.49 -44.02
CA LYS A 26 -25.22 1.27 -44.49
C LYS A 26 -24.00 1.19 -43.59
N TYR A 27 -24.20 1.08 -42.29
CA TYR A 27 -23.16 1.35 -41.28
C TYR A 27 -22.77 0.13 -40.46
N ALA A 28 -23.38 -1.04 -40.71
CA ALA A 28 -23.17 -2.26 -39.93
C ALA A 28 -21.72 -2.79 -39.87
N ASN A 29 -20.87 -2.41 -40.81
CA ASN A 29 -19.44 -2.78 -40.83
C ASN A 29 -18.50 -1.57 -40.78
N MET A 30 -19.05 -0.38 -40.51
CA MET A 30 -18.27 0.85 -40.41
C MET A 30 -17.98 1.15 -38.95
N SER A 31 -16.85 1.79 -38.72
CA SER A 31 -16.50 2.27 -37.39
C SER A 31 -17.19 3.58 -37.03
N VAL A 32 -17.00 4.03 -35.78
CA VAL A 32 -17.63 5.26 -35.29
C VAL A 32 -17.22 6.47 -36.13
N ASP A 33 -15.93 6.64 -36.41
CA ASP A 33 -15.44 7.76 -37.22
C ASP A 33 -15.86 7.64 -38.67
N GLU A 34 -15.81 6.45 -39.27
CA GLU A 34 -16.32 6.24 -40.63
C GLU A 34 -17.81 6.62 -40.76
N ILE A 35 -18.62 6.33 -39.74
CA ILE A 35 -20.04 6.70 -39.68
C ILE A 35 -20.20 8.22 -39.55
N ILE A 36 -19.43 8.85 -38.65
CA ILE A 36 -19.47 10.30 -38.43
C ILE A 36 -19.03 11.05 -39.69
N GLU A 37 -17.93 10.64 -40.34
CA GLU A 37 -17.45 11.23 -41.60
C GLU A 37 -18.49 11.08 -42.72
N ALA A 38 -19.08 9.90 -42.89
CA ALA A 38 -20.08 9.65 -43.92
C ALA A 38 -21.35 10.51 -43.74
N GLU A 39 -21.81 10.67 -42.50
CA GLU A 39 -22.95 11.52 -42.16
C GLU A 39 -22.62 13.01 -42.29
N ALA A 40 -21.43 13.45 -41.86
CA ALA A 40 -20.96 14.82 -42.03
C ALA A 40 -20.84 15.18 -43.52
N ALA A 41 -20.29 14.28 -44.36
CA ALA A 41 -20.24 14.43 -45.81
C ALA A 41 -21.63 14.46 -46.46
N SER A 42 -22.61 13.79 -45.85
CA SER A 42 -24.02 13.80 -46.25
C SER A 42 -24.78 15.04 -45.76
N GLY A 43 -24.13 15.94 -45.00
CA GLY A 43 -24.69 17.19 -44.51
C GLY A 43 -25.43 17.09 -43.18
N ASN A 44 -25.23 16.00 -42.41
CA ASN A 44 -25.76 15.85 -41.06
C ASN A 44 -25.03 16.82 -40.11
N GLN A 45 -25.73 17.84 -39.61
CA GLN A 45 -25.13 18.86 -38.73
C GLN A 45 -24.69 18.27 -37.39
N GLN A 46 -25.43 17.28 -36.87
CA GLN A 46 -25.09 16.58 -35.63
C GLN A 46 -23.76 15.84 -35.76
N ALA A 47 -23.47 15.24 -36.92
CA ALA A 47 -22.18 14.58 -37.15
C ALA A 47 -21.01 15.58 -37.16
N ILE A 48 -21.20 16.78 -37.70
CA ILE A 48 -20.18 17.84 -37.73
C ILE A 48 -19.90 18.37 -36.32
N GLU A 49 -20.94 18.57 -35.51
CA GLU A 49 -20.82 18.98 -34.11
C GLU A 49 -20.16 17.88 -33.27
N LEU A 50 -20.59 16.62 -33.47
CA LEU A 50 -20.06 15.47 -32.77
C LEU A 50 -18.55 15.30 -32.98
N ALA A 51 -18.07 15.45 -34.22
CA ALA A 51 -16.65 15.37 -34.54
C ALA A 51 -15.79 16.41 -33.76
N GLN A 52 -16.36 17.58 -33.44
CA GLN A 52 -15.67 18.59 -32.63
C GLN A 52 -15.71 18.22 -31.14
N GLU A 53 -16.86 17.75 -30.66
CA GLU A 53 -17.07 17.42 -29.25
C GLU A 53 -16.30 16.20 -28.78
N LEU A 54 -15.99 15.23 -29.65
CA LEU A 54 -15.26 14.01 -29.28
C LEU A 54 -13.87 14.25 -28.68
N THR A 55 -13.29 15.43 -28.91
CA THR A 55 -11.98 15.80 -28.35
C THR A 55 -12.06 16.63 -27.07
N THR A 56 -13.26 17.04 -26.67
CA THR A 56 -13.45 17.99 -25.56
C THR A 56 -14.55 17.60 -24.57
N ASN A 57 -15.38 16.61 -24.89
CA ASN A 57 -16.54 16.21 -24.08
C ASN A 57 -16.33 14.82 -23.46
N THR A 58 -15.92 14.79 -22.19
CA THR A 58 -15.66 13.58 -21.40
C THR A 58 -16.86 12.64 -21.36
N SER A 59 -18.06 13.17 -21.06
CA SER A 59 -19.27 12.33 -20.96
C SER A 59 -19.63 11.68 -22.30
N LEU A 60 -19.40 12.39 -23.41
CA LEU A 60 -19.63 11.83 -24.74
C LEU A 60 -18.66 10.68 -25.03
N VAL A 61 -17.36 10.87 -24.76
CA VAL A 61 -16.33 9.85 -24.96
C VAL A 61 -16.62 8.61 -24.11
N MET A 62 -17.00 8.81 -22.84
CA MET A 62 -17.39 7.73 -21.92
C MET A 62 -18.51 6.87 -22.49
N GLU A 63 -19.63 7.50 -22.90
CA GLU A 63 -20.83 6.79 -23.37
C GLU A 63 -20.62 6.15 -24.74
N LEU A 64 -19.91 6.84 -25.64
CA LEU A 64 -19.71 6.37 -27.01
C LEU A 64 -18.77 5.17 -27.08
N PHE A 65 -17.74 5.14 -26.25
CA PHE A 65 -16.76 4.04 -26.20
C PHE A 65 -17.00 3.09 -25.02
N ASP A 66 -18.18 3.17 -24.38
CA ASP A 66 -18.60 2.38 -23.23
C ASP A 66 -17.44 2.19 -22.22
N LEU A 67 -16.83 3.30 -21.81
CA LEU A 67 -15.66 3.26 -20.92
C LEU A 67 -16.02 2.78 -19.51
N ALA A 68 -17.31 2.58 -19.20
CA ALA A 68 -17.72 1.84 -18.01
C ALA A 68 -17.36 0.35 -18.10
N ASP A 69 -17.21 -0.20 -19.31
CA ASP A 69 -16.76 -1.57 -19.52
C ASP A 69 -15.27 -1.72 -19.19
N THR A 70 -14.98 -2.69 -18.33
CA THR A 70 -13.62 -2.98 -17.84
C THR A 70 -12.71 -3.48 -18.96
N ASN A 71 -13.24 -4.22 -19.93
CA ASN A 71 -12.46 -4.71 -21.06
C ASN A 71 -12.08 -3.56 -22.01
N ASN A 72 -12.97 -2.59 -22.24
CA ASN A 72 -12.64 -1.38 -23.00
C ASN A 72 -11.53 -0.57 -22.32
N LYS A 73 -11.64 -0.28 -21.01
CA LYS A 73 -10.54 0.38 -20.27
C LYS A 73 -9.23 -0.40 -20.40
N TYR A 74 -9.28 -1.73 -20.22
CA TYR A 74 -8.09 -2.59 -20.30
C TYR A 74 -7.42 -2.54 -21.68
N MET A 75 -8.20 -2.59 -22.76
CA MET A 75 -7.66 -2.54 -24.11
C MET A 75 -6.93 -1.23 -24.37
N ILE A 76 -7.48 -0.10 -23.90
CA ILE A 76 -6.85 1.22 -23.99
C ILE A 76 -5.53 1.23 -23.20
N LEU A 77 -5.58 0.80 -21.93
CA LEU A 77 -4.42 0.80 -21.03
C LEU A 77 -3.27 -0.07 -21.56
N ARG A 78 -3.55 -1.16 -22.28
CA ARG A 78 -2.50 -2.02 -22.85
C ARG A 78 -1.65 -1.34 -23.93
N GLU A 79 -2.15 -0.27 -24.54
CA GLU A 79 -1.37 0.50 -25.53
C GLU A 79 -0.46 1.55 -24.86
N LEU A 80 -0.61 1.77 -23.55
CA LEU A 80 0.22 2.68 -22.77
C LEU A 80 1.51 2.01 -22.28
N THR A 81 2.57 2.81 -22.16
CA THR A 81 3.81 2.41 -21.50
C THR A 81 3.68 2.39 -19.98
N ALA A 82 4.60 1.72 -19.28
CA ALA A 82 4.61 1.68 -17.81
C ALA A 82 4.56 3.09 -17.17
N GLN A 83 5.38 4.02 -17.70
CA GLN A 83 5.44 5.41 -17.23
C GLN A 83 4.13 6.17 -17.45
N GLN A 84 3.38 5.83 -18.51
CA GLN A 84 2.08 6.44 -18.78
C GLN A 84 0.99 5.85 -17.86
N LEU A 85 1.07 4.56 -17.54
CA LEU A 85 0.16 3.92 -16.58
C LEU A 85 0.31 4.50 -15.16
N GLU A 86 1.52 4.89 -14.76
CA GLU A 86 1.78 5.52 -13.47
C GLU A 86 1.03 6.84 -13.26
N VAL A 87 0.68 7.56 -14.36
CA VAL A 87 -0.07 8.83 -14.31
C VAL A 87 -1.47 8.66 -13.70
N PHE A 88 -2.05 7.46 -13.80
CA PHE A 88 -3.38 7.19 -13.26
C PHE A 88 -3.39 6.98 -11.74
N LEU A 89 -2.28 6.49 -11.17
CA LEU A 89 -2.21 6.03 -9.78
C LEU A 89 -2.53 7.12 -8.73
N PRO A 90 -2.09 8.38 -8.87
CA PRO A 90 -2.38 9.43 -7.90
C PRO A 90 -3.88 9.76 -7.75
N GLU A 91 -4.66 9.54 -8.82
CA GLU A 91 -6.08 9.88 -8.87
C GLU A 91 -7.02 8.71 -8.48
N MET A 92 -6.44 7.52 -8.30
CA MET A 92 -7.15 6.34 -7.83
C MET A 92 -7.57 6.47 -6.37
N GLU A 93 -8.70 5.85 -6.03
CA GLU A 93 -9.10 5.75 -4.62
C GLU A 93 -8.21 4.75 -3.88
N GLU A 94 -7.99 5.01 -2.59
CA GLU A 94 -7.16 4.16 -1.73
C GLU A 94 -7.60 2.69 -1.76
N LYS A 95 -8.92 2.44 -1.80
CA LYS A 95 -9.49 1.09 -1.88
C LYS A 95 -9.05 0.35 -3.15
N ASP A 96 -8.87 1.05 -4.27
CA ASP A 96 -8.53 0.48 -5.57
C ASP A 96 -7.01 0.24 -5.64
N LEU A 97 -6.23 1.14 -5.05
CA LEU A 97 -4.79 0.93 -4.84
C LEU A 97 -4.56 -0.32 -3.96
N LEU A 98 -5.25 -0.45 -2.82
CA LEU A 98 -5.15 -1.63 -1.96
C LEU A 98 -5.51 -2.93 -2.68
N GLN A 99 -6.48 -2.89 -3.61
CA GLN A 99 -6.79 -4.05 -4.45
C GLN A 99 -5.59 -4.49 -5.30
N GLY A 100 -4.77 -3.54 -5.78
CA GLY A 100 -3.54 -3.83 -6.52
C GLY A 100 -2.53 -4.66 -5.72
N LEU A 101 -2.50 -4.51 -4.40
CA LEU A 101 -1.59 -5.26 -3.54
C LEU A 101 -1.91 -6.77 -3.50
N PHE A 102 -3.14 -7.18 -3.79
CA PHE A 102 -3.51 -8.61 -3.84
C PHE A 102 -2.84 -9.37 -5.00
N PHE A 103 -2.32 -8.68 -6.01
CA PHE A 103 -1.58 -9.32 -7.10
C PHE A 103 -0.17 -9.76 -6.72
N PHE A 104 0.39 -9.22 -5.63
CA PHE A 104 1.72 -9.62 -5.16
C PHE A 104 1.68 -10.84 -4.26
N THR A 105 2.61 -11.77 -4.44
CA THR A 105 2.81 -12.87 -3.50
C THR A 105 3.13 -12.36 -2.08
N GLN A 106 2.77 -13.12 -1.05
CA GLN A 106 3.07 -12.78 0.35
C GLN A 106 4.54 -12.42 0.58
N ASP A 107 5.48 -13.21 0.06
CA ASP A 107 6.92 -12.94 0.19
C ASP A 107 7.35 -11.61 -0.46
N LYS A 108 6.70 -11.21 -1.56
CA LYS A 108 6.99 -9.93 -2.23
C LYS A 108 6.44 -8.75 -1.42
N LEU A 109 5.22 -8.89 -0.87
CA LEU A 109 4.65 -7.88 0.03
C LEU A 109 5.53 -7.68 1.27
N MET A 110 6.05 -8.76 1.87
CA MET A 110 6.97 -8.66 3.00
C MET A 110 8.22 -7.86 2.64
N LYS A 111 8.83 -8.12 1.48
CA LYS A 111 10.00 -7.34 1.02
C LYS A 111 9.67 -5.86 0.82
N MET A 112 8.51 -5.55 0.23
CA MET A 112 8.07 -4.17 0.05
C MET A 112 7.84 -3.47 1.40
N LEU A 113 7.26 -4.18 2.38
CA LEU A 113 7.10 -3.69 3.75
C LEU A 113 8.45 -3.45 4.45
N GLU A 114 9.49 -4.24 4.15
CA GLU A 114 10.85 -4.01 4.68
C GLU A 114 11.50 -2.73 4.15
N GLU A 115 11.11 -2.28 2.96
CA GLU A 115 11.64 -1.08 2.30
C GLU A 115 10.93 0.21 2.77
N LEU A 116 9.83 0.07 3.50
CA LEU A 116 9.09 1.21 4.04
C LEU A 116 9.81 1.92 5.19
N PRO A 117 9.48 3.19 5.45
CA PRO A 117 9.83 3.83 6.70
C PRO A 117 9.36 3.01 7.91
N ALA A 118 10.19 2.95 8.95
CA ALA A 118 9.91 2.13 10.13
C ALA A 118 8.55 2.46 10.78
N GLU A 119 8.13 3.72 10.77
CA GLU A 119 6.82 4.15 11.24
C GLU A 119 5.66 3.45 10.50
N GLN A 120 5.70 3.42 9.18
CA GLN A 120 4.65 2.81 8.34
C GLN A 120 4.58 1.29 8.58
N LEU A 121 5.74 0.64 8.70
CA LEU A 121 5.83 -0.78 9.01
C LEU A 121 5.28 -1.11 10.41
N VAL A 122 5.64 -0.32 11.42
CA VAL A 122 5.16 -0.50 12.80
C VAL A 122 3.65 -0.30 12.88
N ASN A 123 3.12 0.74 12.22
CA ASN A 123 1.67 0.97 12.16
C ASN A 123 0.96 -0.22 11.51
N THR A 124 1.51 -0.75 10.42
CA THR A 124 0.98 -1.98 9.79
C THR A 124 1.04 -3.18 10.74
N ALA A 125 2.09 -3.31 11.55
CA ALA A 125 2.20 -4.35 12.56
C ALA A 125 1.15 -4.21 13.67
N PHE A 126 0.86 -2.99 14.11
CA PHE A 126 -0.15 -2.70 15.13
C PHE A 126 -1.58 -2.98 14.66
N GLU A 127 -1.85 -2.87 13.36
CA GLU A 127 -3.13 -3.31 12.79
C GLU A 127 -3.27 -4.84 12.77
N LEU A 128 -2.16 -5.58 12.67
CA LEU A 128 -2.15 -7.05 12.59
C LEU A 128 -2.09 -7.73 13.97
N PHE A 129 -1.43 -7.10 14.93
CA PHE A 129 -1.08 -7.67 16.22
C PHE A 129 -1.21 -6.62 17.32
N SER A 130 -1.60 -7.07 18.51
CA SER A 130 -1.41 -6.26 19.72
C SER A 130 0.07 -6.06 20.02
N GLN A 131 0.41 -4.99 20.74
CA GLN A 131 1.79 -4.76 21.20
C GLN A 131 2.33 -5.94 22.03
N GLU A 132 1.47 -6.62 22.77
CA GLU A 132 1.83 -7.82 23.54
C GLU A 132 2.24 -8.98 22.64
N GLU A 133 1.47 -9.24 21.58
CA GLU A 133 1.80 -10.27 20.60
C GLU A 133 3.10 -9.94 19.86
N ILE A 134 3.31 -8.68 19.47
CA ILE A 134 4.56 -8.25 18.82
C ILE A 134 5.75 -8.58 19.72
N VAL A 135 5.73 -8.15 20.98
CA VAL A 135 6.84 -8.37 21.90
C VAL A 135 7.04 -9.87 22.21
N GLN A 136 5.96 -10.66 22.28
CA GLN A 136 6.04 -12.11 22.50
C GLN A 136 6.63 -12.87 21.30
N LEU A 137 6.30 -12.44 20.09
CA LEU A 137 6.72 -13.09 18.85
C LEU A 137 8.08 -12.59 18.33
N MET A 138 8.53 -11.45 18.84
CA MET A 138 9.83 -10.85 18.52
C MET A 138 11.00 -11.77 18.95
N PRO A 139 12.01 -11.94 18.07
CA PRO A 139 13.23 -12.65 18.44
C PRO A 139 13.93 -12.00 19.63
N GLU A 140 14.55 -12.81 20.50
CA GLU A 140 15.24 -12.31 21.69
C GLU A 140 16.33 -11.28 21.35
N GLU A 141 17.06 -11.48 20.25
CA GLU A 141 18.08 -10.54 19.76
C GLU A 141 17.52 -9.13 19.51
N GLN A 142 16.25 -9.03 19.08
CA GLN A 142 15.58 -7.75 18.86
C GLN A 142 15.20 -7.09 20.19
N LEU A 143 14.75 -7.88 21.17
CA LEU A 143 14.49 -7.38 22.53
C LEU A 143 15.78 -6.87 23.18
N ASP A 144 16.89 -7.56 23.00
CA ASP A 144 18.22 -7.13 23.45
C ASP A 144 18.64 -5.83 22.79
N LYS A 145 18.48 -5.74 21.47
CA LYS A 145 18.78 -4.52 20.70
C LYS A 145 17.95 -3.34 21.19
N PHE A 146 16.66 -3.55 21.45
CA PHE A 146 15.78 -2.51 21.98
C PHE A 146 16.27 -2.04 23.36
N LEU A 147 16.46 -2.95 24.32
CA LEU A 147 16.84 -2.60 25.69
C LEU A 147 18.23 -1.95 25.76
N THR A 148 19.13 -2.29 24.83
CA THR A 148 20.49 -1.73 24.78
C THR A 148 20.64 -0.54 23.82
N SER A 149 19.54 -0.06 23.23
CA SER A 149 19.55 1.09 22.32
C SER A 149 19.97 2.37 23.04
N THR A 150 20.75 3.20 22.35
CA THR A 150 21.14 4.53 22.83
C THR A 150 20.00 5.54 22.79
N ASP A 151 18.94 5.25 22.06
CA ASP A 151 17.78 6.14 21.90
C ASP A 151 16.81 6.05 23.09
N ILE A 152 16.96 5.02 23.93
CA ILE A 152 16.15 4.81 25.13
C ILE A 152 16.89 5.38 26.35
N ASP A 153 16.22 6.27 27.09
CA ASP A 153 16.76 6.84 28.32
C ASP A 153 16.94 5.76 29.39
N LYS A 154 18.19 5.59 29.86
CA LYS A 154 18.56 4.70 30.97
C LYS A 154 17.63 4.85 32.18
N ASN A 155 17.27 6.08 32.55
CA ASN A 155 16.40 6.35 33.70
C ASN A 155 14.99 5.78 33.50
N LYS A 156 14.49 5.75 32.26
CA LYS A 156 13.20 5.13 31.95
C LYS A 156 13.28 3.62 32.09
N ILE A 157 14.34 2.98 31.59
CA ILE A 157 14.57 1.55 31.77
C ILE A 157 14.62 1.19 33.27
N LEU A 158 15.39 1.94 34.06
CA LEU A 158 15.51 1.71 35.51
C LEU A 158 14.17 1.91 36.25
N LYS A 159 13.35 2.89 35.85
CA LYS A 159 12.01 3.09 36.41
C LYS A 159 11.11 1.89 36.13
N HIS A 160 11.13 1.37 34.91
CA HIS A 160 10.32 0.22 34.51
C HIS A 160 10.84 -1.10 35.10
N MET A 161 12.14 -1.21 35.36
CA MET A 161 12.77 -2.34 36.06
C MET A 161 12.21 -2.56 37.46
N GLN A 162 11.73 -1.52 38.14
CA GLN A 162 11.09 -1.64 39.45
C GLN A 162 9.79 -2.47 39.42
N SER A 163 9.22 -2.68 38.22
CA SER A 163 8.04 -3.52 38.01
C SER A 163 8.39 -4.99 37.79
N ILE A 164 9.67 -5.34 37.63
CA ILE A 164 10.14 -6.72 37.63
C ILE A 164 10.26 -7.18 39.09
N PRO A 165 9.88 -8.43 39.40
CA PRO A 165 10.10 -9.00 40.73
C PRO A 165 11.58 -8.87 41.17
N PRO A 166 11.85 -8.36 42.40
CA PRO A 166 13.20 -8.10 42.91
C PRO A 166 14.15 -9.28 42.78
N GLU A 167 13.64 -10.50 42.94
CA GLU A 167 14.42 -11.73 42.89
C GLU A 167 15.12 -11.92 41.55
N TYR A 168 14.49 -11.51 40.45
CA TYR A 168 15.08 -11.62 39.11
C TYR A 168 16.16 -10.56 38.87
N VAL A 169 15.95 -9.33 39.35
CA VAL A 169 16.94 -8.26 39.23
C VAL A 169 18.17 -8.58 40.08
N ALA A 170 17.98 -9.07 41.30
CA ALA A 170 19.06 -9.52 42.18
C ALA A 170 19.86 -10.67 41.55
N GLN A 171 19.20 -11.65 40.92
CA GLN A 171 19.87 -12.75 40.24
C GLN A 171 20.75 -12.26 39.08
N VAL A 172 20.28 -11.30 38.29
CA VAL A 172 21.07 -10.71 37.19
C VAL A 172 22.26 -9.93 37.75
N LEU A 173 22.07 -9.11 38.78
CA LEU A 173 23.16 -8.36 39.41
C LEU A 173 24.22 -9.30 40.00
N GLU A 174 23.83 -10.38 40.67
CA GLU A 174 24.77 -11.38 41.19
C GLU A 174 25.56 -12.07 40.07
N GLN A 175 24.94 -12.35 38.92
CA GLN A 175 25.65 -12.94 37.78
C GLN A 175 26.72 -12.02 37.20
N ILE A 176 26.48 -10.71 37.20
CA ILE A 176 27.38 -9.71 36.60
C ILE A 176 28.47 -9.26 37.58
N THR A 177 28.11 -8.99 38.83
CA THR A 177 29.01 -8.43 39.85
C THR A 177 29.69 -9.50 40.71
N GLY A 178 29.09 -10.69 40.82
CA GLY A 178 29.50 -11.74 41.75
C GLY A 178 29.13 -11.47 43.22
N GLU A 179 28.39 -10.39 43.51
CA GLU A 179 27.94 -10.02 44.85
C GLU A 179 26.49 -10.46 45.08
N SER A 180 26.18 -10.93 46.29
CA SER A 180 24.81 -11.35 46.64
C SER A 180 23.99 -10.13 47.05
N HIS A 181 22.84 -9.96 46.39
CA HIS A 181 21.91 -8.85 46.60
C HIS A 181 20.62 -9.30 47.29
N GLU A 182 20.68 -10.38 48.08
CA GLU A 182 19.53 -10.94 48.79
C GLU A 182 18.90 -9.91 49.76
N ASN A 183 17.57 -9.80 49.73
CA ASN A 183 16.73 -8.91 50.56
C ASN A 183 16.74 -7.41 50.21
N MET A 184 17.26 -7.02 49.05
CA MET A 184 17.07 -5.67 48.54
C MET A 184 15.69 -5.50 47.91
N ASP A 185 15.11 -4.31 48.03
CA ASP A 185 13.85 -3.98 47.36
C ASP A 185 14.07 -3.56 45.90
N SER A 186 12.99 -3.45 45.13
CA SER A 186 13.08 -3.14 43.69
C SER A 186 13.69 -1.76 43.42
N ILE A 187 13.59 -0.81 44.36
CA ILE A 187 14.11 0.55 44.21
C ILE A 187 15.62 0.54 44.39
N ASP A 188 16.12 -0.13 45.42
CA ASP A 188 17.55 -0.20 45.71
C ASP A 188 18.28 -1.03 44.65
N LEU A 189 17.70 -2.16 44.22
CA LEU A 189 18.24 -2.96 43.10
C LEU A 189 18.32 -2.15 41.80
N SER A 190 17.30 -1.33 41.50
CA SER A 190 17.32 -0.49 40.30
C SER A 190 18.38 0.61 40.36
N LYS A 191 18.73 1.11 41.55
CA LYS A 191 19.82 2.09 41.70
C LYS A 191 21.17 1.43 41.45
N GLU A 192 21.43 0.29 42.07
CA GLU A 192 22.69 -0.44 41.87
C GLU A 192 22.85 -0.90 40.42
N PHE A 193 21.78 -1.37 39.78
CA PHE A 193 21.75 -1.63 38.35
C PHE A 193 22.11 -0.37 37.54
N GLY A 194 21.65 0.80 37.99
CA GLY A 194 21.99 2.10 37.41
C GLY A 194 23.43 2.55 37.62
N GLU A 195 24.13 2.03 38.62
CA GLU A 195 25.52 2.35 38.96
C GLU A 195 26.53 1.47 38.21
N LEU A 196 26.08 0.39 37.59
CA LEU A 196 26.89 -0.45 36.70
C LEU A 196 27.58 0.38 35.62
N ASN A 197 28.81 -0.02 35.29
CA ASN A 197 29.52 0.59 34.18
C ASN A 197 28.80 0.28 32.84
N PRO A 198 29.03 1.06 31.76
CA PRO A 198 28.27 0.89 30.52
C PRO A 198 28.28 -0.51 29.92
N LEU A 199 29.38 -1.26 30.09
CA LEU A 199 29.50 -2.62 29.56
C LEU A 199 28.71 -3.60 30.45
N GLU A 200 28.91 -3.54 31.77
CA GLU A 200 28.16 -4.34 32.75
C GLU A 200 26.66 -4.09 32.65
N TYR A 201 26.24 -2.84 32.41
CA TYR A 201 24.84 -2.49 32.24
C TYR A 201 24.22 -3.17 31.02
N GLN A 202 24.91 -3.16 29.87
CA GLN A 202 24.42 -3.84 28.67
C GLN A 202 24.39 -5.36 28.86
N ASP A 203 25.42 -5.93 29.46
CA ASP A 203 25.49 -7.36 29.75
C ASP A 203 24.39 -7.78 30.73
N ALA A 204 24.12 -6.97 31.74
CA ALA A 204 23.03 -7.18 32.70
C ALA A 204 21.66 -7.15 32.00
N LEU A 205 21.41 -6.20 31.10
CA LEU A 205 20.17 -6.15 30.33
C LEU A 205 19.96 -7.39 29.46
N LYS A 206 21.04 -7.90 28.86
CA LYS A 206 21.02 -9.13 28.05
C LYS A 206 20.90 -10.40 28.89
N ALA A 207 21.30 -10.36 30.15
CA ALA A 207 21.25 -11.51 31.06
C ALA A 207 19.85 -11.79 31.64
N PHE A 208 18.89 -10.86 31.50
CA PHE A 208 17.49 -11.14 31.83
C PHE A 208 16.95 -12.33 31.02
N GLN A 209 16.02 -13.09 31.59
CA GLN A 209 15.36 -14.16 30.83
C GLN A 209 14.35 -13.55 29.84
N PRO A 210 13.93 -14.31 28.82
CA PRO A 210 13.06 -13.79 27.76
C PRO A 210 11.78 -13.14 28.29
N THR A 211 11.15 -13.70 29.32
CA THR A 211 9.91 -13.17 29.90
C THR A 211 10.10 -11.80 30.57
N GLN A 212 11.22 -11.58 31.27
CA GLN A 212 11.49 -10.27 31.89
C GLN A 212 11.86 -9.22 30.83
N LYS A 213 12.61 -9.63 29.79
CA LYS A 213 12.88 -8.75 28.63
C LYS A 213 11.59 -8.31 27.97
N GLN A 214 10.70 -9.25 27.67
CA GLN A 214 9.39 -8.96 27.10
C GLN A 214 8.58 -8.00 27.98
N GLN A 215 8.55 -8.23 29.30
CA GLN A 215 7.84 -7.35 30.22
C GLN A 215 8.40 -5.91 30.19
N LEU A 216 9.72 -5.75 30.18
CA LEU A 216 10.36 -4.42 30.12
C LEU A 216 10.12 -3.73 28.78
N VAL A 217 10.32 -4.43 27.68
CA VAL A 217 10.09 -3.89 26.33
C VAL A 217 8.64 -3.46 26.18
N LEU A 218 7.70 -4.28 26.63
CA LEU A 218 6.27 -3.95 26.56
C LEU A 218 5.91 -2.74 27.43
N SER A 219 6.45 -2.65 28.64
CA SER A 219 6.15 -1.53 29.53
C SER A 219 6.73 -0.21 29.02
N LEU A 220 7.93 -0.25 28.44
CA LEU A 220 8.57 0.87 27.77
C LEU A 220 7.82 1.27 26.49
N GLY A 221 7.47 0.31 25.65
CA GLY A 221 6.77 0.52 24.39
C GLY A 221 5.34 1.04 24.55
N LYS A 222 4.63 0.66 25.63
CA LYS A 222 3.30 1.22 25.95
C LYS A 222 3.34 2.70 26.34
N GLU A 223 4.47 3.20 26.87
CA GLU A 223 4.66 4.62 27.19
C GLU A 223 5.19 5.41 25.97
N HIS A 224 5.93 4.72 25.08
CA HIS A 224 6.61 5.28 23.91
C HIS A 224 6.48 4.34 22.71
N GLU A 225 5.35 4.43 22.00
CA GLU A 225 5.06 3.56 20.86
C GLU A 225 6.08 3.75 19.73
N GLU A 226 6.66 4.94 19.60
CA GLU A 226 7.72 5.24 18.64
C GLU A 226 8.95 4.34 18.77
N TRP A 227 9.21 3.79 19.97
CA TRP A 227 10.38 2.92 20.17
C TRP A 227 10.24 1.55 19.53
N PHE A 228 9.03 1.13 19.17
CA PHE A 228 8.83 -0.08 18.38
C PHE A 228 9.53 0.02 17.01
N GLN A 229 9.79 1.24 16.51
CA GLN A 229 10.56 1.48 15.29
C GLN A 229 12.06 1.09 15.41
N LEU A 230 12.56 0.82 16.62
CA LEU A 230 13.95 0.38 16.85
C LEU A 230 14.20 -1.08 16.45
N PHE A 231 13.14 -1.88 16.37
CA PHE A 231 13.23 -3.25 15.88
C PHE A 231 13.51 -3.26 14.37
N ASP A 232 14.25 -4.28 13.94
CA ASP A 232 14.58 -4.44 12.53
C ASP A 232 13.32 -4.74 11.71
N ALA A 233 13.22 -4.11 10.55
CA ALA A 233 12.10 -4.32 9.63
C ALA A 233 11.91 -5.81 9.28
N HIS A 234 13.02 -6.52 9.07
CA HIS A 234 13.03 -7.96 8.80
C HIS A 234 12.41 -8.80 9.92
N ALA A 235 12.51 -8.37 11.18
CA ALA A 235 11.90 -9.09 12.29
C ALA A 235 10.37 -8.98 12.23
N TYR A 236 9.85 -7.78 11.95
CA TYR A 236 8.41 -7.56 11.75
C TYR A 236 7.86 -8.38 10.60
N THR A 237 8.48 -8.31 9.44
CA THR A 237 8.01 -9.01 8.24
C THR A 237 8.12 -10.53 8.39
N THR A 238 9.13 -11.04 9.12
CA THR A 238 9.21 -12.47 9.46
C THR A 238 8.02 -12.92 10.33
N ILE A 239 7.64 -12.12 11.34
CA ILE A 239 6.49 -12.42 12.20
C ILE A 239 5.19 -12.36 11.39
N MET A 240 4.99 -11.30 10.61
CA MET A 240 3.84 -11.15 9.72
C MET A 240 3.71 -12.33 8.76
N ASN A 241 4.80 -12.73 8.11
CA ASN A 241 4.81 -13.82 7.14
C ASN A 241 4.48 -15.18 7.78
N ARG A 242 4.90 -15.39 9.03
CA ARG A 242 4.69 -16.65 9.76
C ARG A 242 3.27 -16.77 10.30
N GLU A 243 2.71 -15.69 10.84
CA GLU A 243 1.48 -15.72 11.62
C GLU A 243 0.23 -15.26 10.84
N LYS A 244 0.39 -14.52 9.74
CA LYS A 244 -0.72 -13.93 8.98
C LYS A 244 -0.75 -14.39 7.54
N GLN A 245 -1.93 -14.34 6.94
CA GLN A 245 -2.11 -14.62 5.52
C GLN A 245 -2.14 -13.31 4.72
N GLN A 246 -1.75 -13.39 3.45
CA GLN A 246 -1.74 -12.27 2.50
C GLN A 246 -2.99 -11.35 2.59
N PRO A 247 -4.25 -11.86 2.64
CA PRO A 247 -5.41 -10.96 2.71
C PRO A 247 -5.48 -10.12 3.98
N GLU A 248 -5.00 -10.64 5.11
CA GLU A 248 -4.95 -9.90 6.38
C GLU A 248 -3.89 -8.82 6.31
N VAL A 249 -2.71 -9.14 5.76
CA VAL A 249 -1.61 -8.19 5.56
C VAL A 249 -2.05 -7.04 4.66
N VAL A 250 -2.63 -7.34 3.48
CA VAL A 250 -3.08 -6.30 2.55
C VAL A 250 -4.13 -5.41 3.19
N LYS A 251 -5.03 -5.97 4.00
CA LYS A 251 -6.00 -5.16 4.75
C LYS A 251 -5.33 -4.23 5.75
N ALA A 252 -4.32 -4.70 6.47
CA ALA A 252 -3.57 -3.88 7.42
C ALA A 252 -2.75 -2.76 6.74
N MET A 253 -2.38 -2.94 5.47
CA MET A 253 -1.68 -1.92 4.68
C MET A 253 -2.54 -0.68 4.39
N SER A 254 -3.82 -0.64 4.77
CA SER A 254 -4.66 0.57 4.66
C SER A 254 -4.22 1.73 5.55
N VAL A 255 -3.34 1.49 6.53
CA VAL A 255 -2.78 2.58 7.36
C VAL A 255 -1.53 3.19 6.74
N ILE A 256 -1.04 2.63 5.63
CA ILE A 256 0.12 3.13 4.92
C ILE A 256 -0.28 4.34 4.07
N GLU A 257 0.55 5.37 4.05
CA GLU A 257 0.28 6.54 3.20
C GLU A 257 0.17 6.13 1.72
N PRO A 258 -0.81 6.69 0.97
CA PRO A 258 -1.10 6.29 -0.41
C PRO A 258 0.11 6.36 -1.34
N GLU A 259 1.02 7.32 -1.15
CA GLU A 259 2.23 7.49 -1.96
C GLU A 259 3.14 6.24 -1.93
N TYR A 260 3.26 5.58 -0.77
CA TYR A 260 4.03 4.34 -0.68
C TYR A 260 3.30 3.18 -1.35
N ILE A 261 1.98 3.11 -1.22
CA ILE A 261 1.16 2.08 -1.88
C ILE A 261 1.25 2.23 -3.40
N GLN A 262 1.17 3.46 -3.90
CA GLN A 262 1.35 3.79 -5.32
C GLN A 262 2.71 3.28 -5.81
N ASN A 263 3.79 3.61 -5.09
CA ASN A 263 5.14 3.13 -5.41
C ASN A 263 5.21 1.59 -5.45
N MET A 264 4.59 0.89 -4.51
CA MET A 264 4.57 -0.58 -4.53
C MET A 264 3.84 -1.12 -5.77
N ILE A 265 2.70 -0.52 -6.14
CA ILE A 265 1.90 -0.96 -7.27
C ILE A 265 2.64 -0.75 -8.60
N THR A 266 3.55 0.22 -8.71
CA THR A 266 4.40 0.40 -9.89
C THR A 266 5.31 -0.81 -10.18
N GLU A 267 5.58 -1.67 -9.18
CA GLU A 267 6.33 -2.91 -9.39
C GLU A 267 5.51 -4.01 -10.07
N LEU A 268 4.20 -3.82 -10.26
CA LEU A 268 3.38 -4.76 -11.01
C LEU A 268 3.80 -4.76 -12.50
N PRO A 269 3.78 -5.93 -13.17
CA PRO A 269 3.82 -5.97 -14.62
C PRO A 269 2.69 -5.14 -15.23
N ASN A 270 2.95 -4.50 -16.37
CA ASN A 270 1.98 -3.62 -17.04
C ASN A 270 0.58 -4.23 -17.18
N ASP A 271 0.48 -5.52 -17.53
CA ASP A 271 -0.82 -6.19 -17.69
C ASP A 271 -1.65 -6.18 -16.38
N LEU A 272 -0.98 -6.38 -15.22
CA LEU A 272 -1.64 -6.34 -13.91
C LEU A 272 -1.88 -4.91 -13.44
N LEU A 273 -0.95 -4.00 -13.71
CA LEU A 273 -1.13 -2.57 -13.44
C LEU A 273 -2.33 -2.00 -14.19
N SER A 274 -2.48 -2.33 -15.47
CA SER A 274 -3.66 -1.98 -16.27
C SER A 274 -4.95 -2.52 -15.67
N LEU A 275 -4.95 -3.78 -15.22
CA LEU A 275 -6.12 -4.36 -14.55
C LEU A 275 -6.49 -3.61 -13.27
N VAL A 276 -5.51 -3.16 -12.48
CA VAL A 276 -5.74 -2.34 -11.29
C VAL A 276 -6.38 -1.00 -11.69
N ILE A 277 -5.81 -0.32 -12.68
CA ILE A 277 -6.30 0.99 -13.14
C ILE A 277 -7.73 0.88 -13.70
N THR A 278 -8.14 -0.27 -14.27
CA THR A 278 -9.55 -0.43 -14.72
C THR A 278 -10.60 -0.25 -13.62
N GLN A 279 -10.22 -0.46 -12.35
CA GLN A 279 -11.12 -0.30 -11.19
C GLN A 279 -11.37 1.17 -10.83
N MET A 280 -10.55 2.09 -11.37
CA MET A 280 -10.70 3.52 -11.19
C MET A 280 -12.06 4.02 -11.65
N ASP A 281 -12.56 5.08 -11.01
CA ASP A 281 -13.75 5.79 -11.44
C ASP A 281 -13.68 6.15 -12.94
N THR A 282 -14.77 5.90 -13.67
CA THR A 282 -14.82 6.04 -15.12
C THR A 282 -14.73 7.48 -15.58
N GLU A 283 -15.28 8.42 -14.82
CA GLU A 283 -15.22 9.85 -15.14
C GLU A 283 -13.76 10.30 -15.04
N LYS A 284 -13.11 10.05 -13.89
CA LYS A 284 -11.69 10.38 -13.71
C LYS A 284 -10.77 9.70 -14.72
N PHE A 285 -11.00 8.42 -15.00
CA PHE A 285 -10.22 7.68 -16.01
C PHE A 285 -10.30 8.38 -17.36
N THR A 286 -11.49 8.83 -17.76
CA THR A 286 -11.70 9.48 -19.05
C THR A 286 -11.12 10.89 -19.08
N GLU A 287 -11.23 11.64 -17.98
CA GLU A 287 -10.59 12.96 -17.85
C GLU A 287 -9.07 12.86 -18.05
N ILE A 288 -8.40 11.93 -17.35
CA ILE A 288 -6.95 11.71 -17.51
C ILE A 288 -6.62 11.30 -18.94
N LEU A 289 -7.41 10.40 -19.53
CA LEU A 289 -7.19 9.93 -20.90
C LEU A 289 -7.29 11.08 -21.92
N MET A 290 -8.22 12.01 -21.72
CA MET A 290 -8.40 13.16 -22.61
C MET A 290 -7.35 14.25 -22.40
N ASP A 291 -6.96 14.52 -21.16
CA ASP A 291 -6.04 15.60 -20.81
C ASP A 291 -4.57 15.21 -21.07
N GLU A 292 -4.17 14.02 -20.66
CA GLU A 292 -2.77 13.58 -20.68
C GLU A 292 -2.43 12.68 -21.90
N PHE A 293 -3.44 12.01 -22.49
CA PHE A 293 -3.25 11.08 -23.62
C PHE A 293 -4.20 11.35 -24.81
N PRO A 294 -4.31 12.59 -25.31
CA PRO A 294 -5.23 12.93 -26.41
C PRO A 294 -4.94 12.15 -27.69
N GLU A 295 -3.69 11.71 -27.91
CA GLU A 295 -3.31 10.86 -29.04
C GLU A 295 -3.96 9.46 -29.00
N VAL A 296 -4.21 8.92 -27.80
CA VAL A 296 -4.84 7.61 -27.63
C VAL A 296 -6.33 7.73 -27.90
N ILE A 297 -6.98 8.80 -27.41
CA ILE A 297 -8.35 9.16 -27.79
C ILE A 297 -8.46 9.33 -29.29
N ALA A 298 -7.51 10.02 -29.91
CA ALA A 298 -7.49 10.23 -31.35
C ALA A 298 -7.36 8.90 -32.12
N GLU A 299 -6.57 7.94 -31.63
CA GLU A 299 -6.47 6.60 -32.24
C GLU A 299 -7.73 5.74 -32.02
N ILE A 300 -8.42 5.92 -30.91
CA ILE A 300 -9.73 5.31 -30.63
C ILE A 300 -10.79 5.86 -31.59
N ILE A 301 -10.80 7.17 -31.79
CA ILE A 301 -11.78 7.85 -32.64
C ILE A 301 -11.51 7.53 -34.10
N MET A 302 -10.31 7.80 -34.63
CA MET A 302 -9.97 7.72 -36.07
C MET A 302 -9.91 6.28 -36.66
N LYS A 303 -10.48 5.29 -35.97
CA LYS A 303 -10.57 3.91 -36.46
C LYS A 303 -11.99 3.52 -36.67
#